data_AF-A0A672Q751-F1
#
_entry.id   AF-A0A672Q751-F1
#
_cell.length_a   1.000
_cell.length_b   1.000
_cell.length_c   1.000
_cell.angle_alpha   90.00
_cell.angle_beta   90.00
_cell.angle_gamma   90.00
#
_symmetry.space_group_name_H-M   'P 1'
#
loop_
_entity.id
_entity.type
_entity.pdbx_description
1 polymer ?
#
loop_
_entity_poly.entity_id
_entity_poly.type
_entity_poly.pdbx_seq_one_letter_code
_entity_poly.pdbx_strand_id
1 'polypeptide(L)'
;MLPVLRRLGLRAFSMASDSYSSGTHSAAFVTCPNDTVAKELARGIVEKKLAACVNIIPQITSVSNHPYEVAEVISLPIDQGNPPYLKWIGDTVPE
;
A
#
# COMPACT_ATOMS: atom_id res chain seq x y z
N MET A 1 -16.10 -40.30 6.04
CA MET A 1 -14.97 -40.00 5.13
C MET A 1 -15.25 -38.86 4.13
N LEU A 2 -16.52 -38.60 3.74
CA LEU A 2 -16.91 -37.46 2.88
C LEU A 2 -16.72 -36.02 3.42
N PRO A 3 -16.79 -35.71 4.74
CA PRO A 3 -16.74 -34.32 5.22
C PRO A 3 -15.35 -33.68 5.13
N VAL A 4 -14.29 -34.50 5.17
CA VAL A 4 -12.89 -34.05 5.14
C VAL A 4 -12.49 -33.62 3.72
N LEU A 5 -12.92 -34.36 2.70
CA LEU A 5 -12.72 -34.00 1.29
C LEU A 5 -13.40 -32.68 0.91
N ARG A 6 -14.56 -32.36 1.50
CA ARG A 6 -15.23 -31.07 1.27
C ARG A 6 -14.46 -29.88 1.87
N ARG A 7 -13.82 -30.06 3.04
CA ARG A 7 -12.96 -29.04 3.66
C ARG A 7 -11.64 -28.84 2.90
N LEU A 8 -11.06 -29.90 2.35
CA LEU A 8 -9.89 -29.83 1.47
C LEU A 8 -10.22 -29.13 0.15
N GLY A 9 -11.37 -29.42 -0.45
CA GLY A 9 -11.84 -28.75 -1.67
C GLY A 9 -12.04 -27.24 -1.48
N LEU A 10 -12.72 -26.81 -0.40
CA LEU A 10 -12.92 -25.39 -0.11
C LEU A 10 -11.61 -24.63 0.20
N ARG A 11 -10.62 -25.28 0.82
CA ARG A 11 -9.30 -24.67 1.02
C ARG A 11 -8.46 -24.61 -0.26
N ALA A 12 -8.55 -25.63 -1.11
CA ALA A 12 -7.85 -25.65 -2.40
C ALA A 12 -8.38 -24.58 -3.38
N PHE A 13 -9.70 -24.30 -3.39
CA PHE A 13 -10.26 -23.21 -4.20
C PHE A 13 -9.88 -21.81 -3.68
N SER A 14 -9.79 -21.63 -2.36
CA SER A 14 -9.40 -20.35 -1.74
C SER A 14 -7.95 -19.94 -2.04
N MET A 15 -7.06 -20.88 -2.37
CA MET A 15 -5.66 -20.58 -2.70
C MET A 15 -5.47 -20.13 -4.16
N ALA A 16 -6.46 -20.35 -5.02
CA ALA A 16 -6.32 -20.18 -6.46
C ALA A 16 -6.89 -18.84 -7.00
N SER A 17 -7.56 -18.02 -6.19
CA SER A 17 -8.36 -16.89 -6.71
C SER A 17 -7.89 -15.47 -6.38
N ASP A 18 -6.86 -15.25 -5.58
CA ASP A 18 -6.28 -13.89 -5.43
C ASP A 18 -4.95 -13.80 -6.17
N SER A 19 -5.00 -14.00 -7.49
CA SER A 19 -3.91 -13.56 -8.35
C SER A 19 -3.97 -12.03 -8.40
N TYR A 20 -3.13 -11.37 -7.61
CA TYR A 20 -2.94 -9.94 -7.70
C TYR A 20 -2.64 -9.53 -9.14
N SER A 21 -3.39 -8.58 -9.68
CA SER A 21 -3.08 -7.97 -10.97
C SER A 21 -2.09 -6.82 -10.76
N SER A 22 -0.92 -6.97 -11.37
CA SER A 22 0.12 -5.93 -11.42
C SER A 22 -0.48 -4.58 -11.83
N GLY A 23 -0.08 -3.53 -11.12
CA GLY A 23 -0.51 -2.15 -11.37
C GLY A 23 -1.88 -1.76 -10.80
N THR A 24 -2.61 -2.67 -10.12
CA THR A 24 -3.85 -2.29 -9.42
C THR A 24 -3.63 -1.46 -8.17
N HIS A 25 -2.41 -1.51 -7.61
CA HIS A 25 -2.03 -0.70 -6.46
C HIS A 25 -0.70 -0.03 -6.72
N SER A 26 -0.41 1.05 -5.99
CA SER A 26 0.81 1.82 -6.13
C SER A 26 1.45 2.13 -4.78
N ALA A 27 2.78 2.26 -4.78
CA ALA A 27 3.50 2.90 -3.69
C ALA A 27 3.68 4.39 -4.05
N ALA A 28 3.23 5.28 -3.17
CA ALA A 28 3.43 6.71 -3.31
C ALA A 28 4.63 7.19 -2.47
N PHE A 29 5.43 8.08 -3.03
CA PHE A 29 6.50 8.79 -2.35
C PHE A 29 6.10 10.26 -2.20
N VAL A 30 6.18 10.74 -0.96
CA VAL A 30 5.84 12.12 -0.62
C VAL A 30 6.97 12.71 0.19
N THR A 31 7.52 13.86 -0.23
CA THR A 31 8.46 14.61 0.60
C THR A 31 7.71 15.54 1.54
N CYS A 32 8.21 15.67 2.76
CA CYS A 32 7.63 16.53 3.79
C CYS A 32 8.71 17.46 4.33
N PRO A 33 8.37 18.72 4.69
CA PRO A 33 9.37 19.70 5.15
C PRO A 33 9.93 19.38 6.54
N ASN A 34 9.24 18.55 7.33
CA ASN A 34 9.69 18.11 8.65
C ASN A 34 8.88 16.89 9.14
N ASP A 35 9.37 16.29 10.22
CA ASP A 35 8.76 15.12 10.88
C ASP A 35 7.34 15.34 11.38
N THR A 36 7.01 16.55 11.85
CA THR A 36 5.67 16.87 12.37
C THR A 36 4.63 16.76 11.26
N VAL A 37 4.88 17.45 10.14
CA VAL A 37 4.00 17.39 8.96
C VAL A 37 3.91 15.97 8.41
N ALA A 38 5.03 15.24 8.33
CA ALA A 38 5.03 13.85 7.87
C ALA A 38 4.15 12.93 8.72
N LYS A 39 4.21 13.06 10.05
CA LYS A 39 3.41 12.26 10.99
C LYS A 39 1.93 12.60 10.92
N GLU A 40 1.60 13.89 10.86
CA GLU A 40 0.20 14.34 10.72
C GLU A 40 -0.41 13.88 9.40
N LEU A 41 0.34 14.01 8.30
CA LEU A 41 -0.07 13.54 6.99
C LEU A 41 -0.26 12.02 6.95
N ALA A 42 0.73 11.25 7.42
CA ALA A 42 0.67 9.79 7.48
C ALA A 42 -0.53 9.30 8.29
N ARG A 43 -0.77 9.91 9.46
CA ARG A 43 -1.91 9.62 10.31
C ARG A 43 -3.22 9.89 9.57
N GLY A 44 -3.37 11.08 8.98
CA GLY A 44 -4.58 11.46 8.25
C GLY A 44 -4.87 10.56 7.05
N ILE A 45 -3.84 10.16 6.30
CA ILE A 45 -3.96 9.26 5.14
C ILE A 45 -4.49 7.88 5.57
N VAL A 46 -3.92 7.30 6.62
CA VAL A 46 -4.32 5.97 7.11
C VAL A 46 -5.70 6.02 7.76
N GLU A 47 -5.97 7.01 8.62
CA GLU A 47 -7.27 7.16 9.29
C GLU A 47 -8.43 7.36 8.29
N LYS A 48 -8.17 8.08 7.19
CA LYS A 48 -9.15 8.28 6.12
C LYS A 48 -9.19 7.15 5.10
N LYS A 49 -8.43 6.06 5.33
CA LYS A 49 -8.32 4.90 4.43
C LYS A 49 -7.91 5.27 2.99
N LEU A 50 -7.06 6.28 2.83
CA LEU A 50 -6.52 6.68 1.53
C LEU A 50 -5.28 5.85 1.13
N ALA A 51 -4.61 5.26 2.12
CA ALA A 51 -3.58 4.24 1.91
C ALA A 51 -3.65 3.21 3.05
N ALA A 52 -3.28 1.96 2.76
CA ALA A 52 -3.29 0.89 3.75
C ALA A 52 -2.19 1.06 4.82
N CYS A 53 -1.03 1.62 4.44
CA CYS A 53 0.06 1.93 5.36
C CYS A 53 0.88 3.12 4.85
N VAL A 54 1.65 3.73 5.75
CA VAL A 54 2.65 4.76 5.43
C VAL A 54 3.91 4.47 6.24
N ASN A 55 5.06 4.48 5.56
CA ASN A 55 6.38 4.44 6.19
C ASN A 55 6.97 5.85 6.20
N ILE A 56 7.54 6.27 7.33
CA ILE A 56 8.22 7.57 7.46
C ILE A 56 9.72 7.32 7.53
N ILE A 57 10.47 7.90 6.58
CA ILE A 57 11.93 7.84 6.54
C ILE A 57 12.47 9.21 6.95
N PRO A 58 13.04 9.37 8.17
CA PRO A 58 13.53 10.65 8.63
C PRO A 58 14.90 10.98 8.02
N GLN A 59 15.33 12.24 8.15
CA GLN A 59 16.68 12.73 7.80
C GLN A 59 17.06 12.60 6.31
N ILE A 60 16.07 12.64 5.41
CA ILE A 60 16.34 12.77 3.98
C ILE A 60 16.77 14.22 3.67
N THR A 61 17.89 14.36 2.97
CA THR A 61 18.32 15.65 2.41
C THR A 61 18.01 15.67 0.93
N SER A 62 17.06 16.52 0.52
CA SER A 62 16.75 16.75 -0.89
C SER A 62 17.69 17.81 -1.47
N VAL A 63 18.36 17.48 -2.57
CA VAL A 63 19.14 18.42 -3.37
C VAL A 63 18.36 18.68 -4.66
N SER A 64 17.88 19.90 -4.87
CA SER A 64 17.06 20.21 -6.04
C SER A 64 17.42 21.57 -6.66
N ASN A 65 17.17 21.68 -7.97
CA ASN A 65 17.25 22.93 -8.74
C ASN A 65 15.86 23.49 -9.06
N HIS A 66 14.78 22.89 -8.55
CA HIS A 66 13.42 23.26 -8.95
C HIS A 66 12.97 24.55 -8.26
N PRO A 67 12.19 25.40 -8.93
CA PRO A 67 11.76 26.69 -8.37
C PRO A 67 10.55 26.59 -7.43
N TYR A 68 9.99 25.40 -7.24
CA TYR A 68 8.73 25.22 -6.52
C TYR A 68 8.92 24.94 -5.02
N GLU A 69 8.00 25.43 -4.21
CA GLU A 69 7.91 25.15 -2.76
C GLU A 69 6.92 24.02 -2.43
N VAL A 70 6.33 23.39 -3.45
CA VAL A 70 5.29 22.37 -3.31
C VAL A 70 5.90 21.01 -2.99
N ALA A 71 5.25 20.23 -2.13
CA ALA A 71 5.66 18.87 -1.80
C ALA A 71 5.73 17.98 -3.06
N GLU A 72 6.79 17.18 -3.15
CA GLU A 72 6.89 16.13 -4.17
C GLU A 72 5.85 15.05 -3.85
N VAL A 73 5.06 14.64 -4.85
CA VAL A 73 4.12 13.52 -4.75
C VAL A 73 4.22 12.72 -6.05
N ILE A 74 4.80 11.53 -6.00
CA ILE A 74 4.92 10.61 -7.14
C ILE A 74 4.48 9.22 -6.74
N SER A 75 4.12 8.38 -7.70
CA SER A 75 3.74 6.99 -7.44
C SER A 75 4.40 6.04 -8.43
N LEU A 76 4.65 4.81 -7.96
CA LEU A 76 5.15 3.70 -8.74
C LEU A 76 4.16 2.54 -8.65
N PRO A 77 3.85 1.85 -9.76
CA PRO A 77 2.97 0.69 -9.72
C PRO A 77 3.64 -0.46 -8.96
N ILE A 78 2.84 -1.20 -8.19
CA ILE A 78 3.29 -2.44 -7.56
C ILE A 78 3.10 -3.57 -8.58
N ASP A 79 4.21 -4.18 -9.01
CA ASP A 79 4.18 -5.27 -9.98
C ASP A 79 3.88 -6.61 -9.31
N GLN A 80 4.55 -6.89 -8.19
CA GLN A 80 4.51 -8.17 -7.49
C GLN A 80 4.64 -7.97 -5.97
N GLY A 81 4.21 -8.97 -5.20
CA GLY A 81 4.33 -8.96 -3.75
C GLY A 81 3.70 -10.18 -3.11
N ASN A 82 3.69 -10.21 -1.77
CA ASN A 82 3.06 -11.29 -1.01
C ASN A 82 1.53 -11.26 -1.20
N PRO A 83 0.87 -12.32 -1.69
CA PRO A 83 -0.55 -12.27 -2.01
C PRO A 83 -1.46 -11.91 -0.82
N PRO A 84 -1.28 -12.51 0.39
CA PRO A 84 -2.02 -12.06 1.57
C PRO A 84 -1.87 -10.57 1.90
N TYR A 85 -0.67 -10.01 1.73
CA TYR A 85 -0.42 -8.60 1.96
C TYR A 85 -1.14 -7.72 0.94
N LEU A 86 -1.04 -8.06 -0.35
CA LEU A 86 -1.69 -7.28 -1.41
C LEU A 86 -3.21 -7.34 -1.31
N LYS A 87 -3.75 -8.49 -0.92
CA LYS A 87 -5.18 -8.61 -0.59
C LYS A 87 -5.58 -7.68 0.55
N TRP A 88 -4.79 -7.63 1.63
CA TRP A 88 -5.04 -6.74 2.75
C TRP A 88 -5.03 -5.25 2.34
N ILE A 89 -4.15 -4.84 1.41
CA ILE A 89 -4.16 -3.47 0.89
C ILE A 89 -5.51 -3.16 0.22
N GLY A 90 -5.96 -4.04 -0.69
CA GLY A 90 -7.22 -3.87 -1.41
C GLY A 90 -8.46 -3.91 -0.51
N ASP A 91 -8.45 -4.76 0.54
CA ASP A 91 -9.55 -4.82 1.51
C ASP A 91 -9.60 -3.56 2.42
N THR A 92 -8.47 -2.84 2.57
CA THR A 92 -8.35 -1.71 3.50
C THR A 92 -8.76 -0.38 2.88
N VAL A 93 -8.40 -0.16 1.61
CA VAL A 93 -8.64 1.09 0.88
C VAL A 93 -9.87 0.91 -0.01
N PRO A 94 -10.98 1.63 0.24
CA PRO A 94 -12.17 1.54 -0.61
C PRO A 94 -11.89 2.07 -2.02
N GLU A 95 -12.60 1.53 -3.03
CA GLU A 95 -12.58 2.02 -4.42
C GLU A 95 -13.07 3.46 -4.57
#